data_AF-A0A7C1XPP6-F1
#
_entry.id   AF-A0A7C1XPP6-F1
#
_cell.length_a   1.000
_cell.length_b   1.000
_cell.length_c   1.000
_cell.angle_alpha   90.00
_cell.angle_beta   90.00
_cell.angle_gamma   90.00
#
_symmetry.space_group_name_H-M   'P 1'
#
loop_
_entity.id
_entity.type
_entity.pdbx_description
1 polymer ?
#
loop_
_entity_poly.entity_id
_entity_poly.type
_entity_poly.pdbx_seq_one_letter_code
_entity_poly.pdbx_strand_id
1 'polypeptide(L)'
;MSWGICGPLIGALYTLHHASGAEVEVIRLREHPIGFCLNCRECTQQPGTAPGQCVQHDGMAELVRKIEVADAFILASPTNFSSATALFKRFIIFRIEQVLQVALGDGKDE
;
A
#
# COMPACT_ATOMS: atom_id res chain seq x y z
N MET A 1 20.13 1.18 12.78
CA MET A 1 19.42 0.43 11.73
C MET A 1 19.27 1.33 10.51
N SER A 2 19.86 0.97 9.37
CA SER A 2 19.84 1.80 8.15
C SER A 2 18.54 1.59 7.37
N TRP A 3 17.73 2.64 7.23
CA TRP A 3 16.46 2.66 6.48
C TRP A 3 16.65 2.87 4.96
N GLY A 4 17.86 2.57 4.45
CA GLY A 4 18.21 2.83 3.06
C GLY A 4 18.20 4.32 2.70
N ILE A 5 18.15 4.61 1.40
CA ILE A 5 18.27 5.98 0.88
C ILE A 5 17.07 6.89 1.25
N CYS A 6 15.89 6.32 1.47
CA CYS A 6 14.71 7.05 1.94
C CYS A 6 14.73 7.30 3.47
N GLY A 7 15.70 6.76 4.19
CA GLY A 7 15.74 6.77 5.64
C GLY A 7 15.59 8.14 6.30
N PRO A 8 16.35 9.17 5.88
CA PRO A 8 16.22 10.50 6.46
C PRO A 8 14.81 11.10 6.30
N LEU A 9 14.20 10.93 5.12
CA LEU A 9 12.85 11.42 4.83
C LEU A 9 11.80 10.70 5.71
N ILE A 10 11.88 9.37 5.78
CA ILE A 10 10.97 8.55 6.59
C ILE A 10 11.11 8.93 8.07
N GLY A 11 12.34 9.10 8.57
CA GLY A 11 12.59 9.51 9.96
C GLY A 11 12.01 10.89 10.29
N ALA A 12 12.14 11.86 9.38
CA ALA A 12 11.56 13.19 9.54
C ALA A 12 10.02 13.14 9.57
N LEU A 13 9.41 12.40 8.63
CA LEU A 13 7.95 12.22 8.59
C LEU A 13 7.43 11.53 9.84
N TYR A 14 8.09 10.45 10.28
CA TYR A 14 7.73 9.75 11.51
C TYR A 14 7.73 10.70 12.71
N THR A 15 8.84 11.45 12.88
CA THR A 15 9.00 12.35 14.02
C THR A 15 7.92 13.44 14.03
N LEU A 16 7.62 14.03 12.87
CA LEU A 16 6.62 15.08 12.73
C LEU A 16 5.21 14.60 13.10
N HIS A 17 4.77 13.46 12.54
CA HIS A 17 3.42 12.94 12.80
C HIS A 17 3.29 12.38 14.23
N HIS A 18 4.31 11.69 14.73
CA HIS A 18 4.32 11.20 16.11
C HIS A 18 4.29 12.36 17.12
N ALA A 19 5.01 13.46 16.87
CA ALA A 19 4.94 14.65 17.72
C ALA A 19 3.56 15.34 17.70
N SER A 20 2.77 15.07 16.67
CA SER A 20 1.39 15.57 16.52
C SER A 20 0.36 14.68 17.22
N GLY A 21 0.82 13.58 17.86
CA GLY A 21 -0.02 12.60 18.54
C GLY A 21 -0.62 11.52 17.64
N ALA A 22 -0.20 11.44 16.37
CA ALA A 22 -0.64 10.37 15.48
C ALA A 22 0.03 9.03 15.82
N GLU A 23 -0.71 7.93 15.71
CA GLU A 23 -0.13 6.59 15.68
C GLU A 23 0.52 6.37 14.31
N VAL A 24 1.82 6.05 14.30
CA VAL A 24 2.60 5.94 13.05
C VAL A 24 3.21 4.55 12.95
N GLU A 25 2.79 3.79 11.95
CA GLU A 25 3.44 2.54 11.55
C GLU A 25 4.32 2.77 10.31
N VAL A 26 5.56 2.26 10.32
CA VAL A 26 6.43 2.28 9.14
C VAL A 26 6.55 0.89 8.54
N ILE A 27 5.95 0.71 7.36
CA ILE A 27 5.98 -0.55 6.63
C ILE A 27 7.15 -0.59 5.64
N ARG A 28 7.93 -1.67 5.68
CA ARG A 28 8.98 -1.94 4.69
C ARG A 28 8.53 -3.04 3.76
N LEU A 29 8.20 -2.70 2.52
CA LEU A 29 7.70 -3.66 1.52
C LEU A 29 8.62 -4.88 1.31
N ARG A 30 9.93 -4.75 1.54
CA ARG A 30 10.92 -5.84 1.43
C ARG A 30 10.78 -6.93 2.50
N GLU A 31 10.03 -6.67 3.56
CA GLU A 31 9.76 -7.60 4.65
C GLU A 31 8.45 -8.38 4.42
N HIS A 32 7.68 -8.04 3.37
CA HIS A 32 6.46 -8.74 3.00
C HIS A 32 6.65 -9.52 1.68
N PRO A 33 6.25 -10.80 1.62
CA PRO A 33 6.31 -11.58 0.39
C PRO A 33 5.21 -11.12 -0.57
N ILE A 34 5.57 -10.27 -1.54
CA ILE A 34 4.63 -9.74 -2.55
C ILE A 34 4.91 -10.40 -3.90
N GLY A 35 3.93 -11.16 -4.39
CA GLY A 35 3.97 -11.81 -5.69
C GLY A 35 3.77 -10.82 -6.84
N PHE A 36 4.04 -11.28 -8.07
CA PHE A 36 3.63 -10.52 -9.24
C PHE A 36 2.14 -10.73 -9.48
N CYS A 37 1.39 -9.65 -9.74
CA CYS A 37 -0.02 -9.77 -10.09
C CYS A 37 -0.18 -10.67 -11.34
N LEU A 38 -1.06 -11.67 -11.25
CA LEU A 38 -1.38 -12.57 -12.36
C LEU A 38 -2.32 -11.94 -13.41
N ASN A 39 -2.85 -10.75 -13.12
CA ASN A 39 -3.86 -10.07 -13.93
C ASN A 39 -5.12 -10.94 -14.21
N CYS A 40 -5.49 -11.83 -13.26
CA CYS A 40 -6.66 -12.70 -13.38
C CYS A 40 -7.98 -11.99 -13.08
N ARG A 41 -7.95 -10.81 -12.44
CA ARG A 41 -9.13 -10.00 -12.06
C ARG A 41 -10.12 -10.68 -11.11
N GLU A 42 -9.78 -11.80 -10.48
CA GLU A 42 -10.65 -12.47 -9.50
C GLU A 42 -10.97 -11.57 -8.29
N CYS A 43 -9.98 -10.78 -7.84
CA CYS A 43 -10.16 -9.86 -6.72
C CYS A 43 -11.09 -8.67 -7.03
N THR A 44 -11.42 -8.40 -8.30
CA THR A 44 -12.31 -7.29 -8.69
C THR A 44 -13.74 -7.76 -9.00
N GLN A 45 -13.98 -9.07 -8.99
CA GLN A 45 -15.28 -9.67 -9.33
C GLN A 45 -16.10 -10.02 -8.08
N GLN A 46 -15.51 -9.86 -6.90
CA GLN A 46 -16.19 -10.14 -5.64
C GLN A 46 -17.17 -9.01 -5.31
N PRO A 47 -18.42 -9.34 -4.94
CA PRO A 47 -19.42 -8.34 -4.60
C PRO A 47 -19.11 -7.69 -3.24
N GLY A 48 -19.55 -6.44 -3.07
CA GLY A 48 -19.43 -5.69 -1.82
C GLY A 48 -18.54 -4.46 -1.96
N THR A 49 -18.33 -3.76 -0.84
CA THR A 49 -17.53 -2.53 -0.76
C THR A 49 -16.12 -2.76 -0.21
N ALA A 50 -15.81 -3.98 0.22
CA ALA A 50 -14.49 -4.35 0.70
C ALA A 50 -13.58 -4.79 -0.46
N PRO A 51 -12.25 -4.56 -0.39
CA PRO A 51 -11.29 -5.09 -1.36
C PRO A 51 -11.41 -6.60 -1.48
N GLY A 52 -11.54 -7.11 -2.71
CA GLY A 52 -11.66 -8.54 -2.93
C GLY A 52 -10.36 -9.30 -2.63
N GLN A 53 -10.51 -10.56 -2.23
CA GLN A 53 -9.42 -11.46 -1.93
C GLN A 53 -8.73 -11.94 -3.22
N CYS A 54 -7.40 -12.02 -3.22
CA CYS A 54 -6.68 -12.55 -4.37
C CYS A 54 -6.29 -14.01 -4.17
N VAL A 55 -6.33 -14.74 -5.28
CA VAL A 55 -5.92 -16.15 -5.41
C VAL A 55 -4.46 -16.45 -5.06
N GLN A 56 -3.59 -15.44 -4.96
CA GLN A 56 -2.16 -15.66 -4.68
C GLN A 56 -1.87 -15.88 -3.19
N HIS A 57 -2.77 -15.44 -2.30
CA HIS A 57 -2.59 -15.53 -0.84
C HIS A 57 -1.21 -15.04 -0.35
N ASP A 58 -0.71 -13.97 -0.97
CA ASP A 58 0.57 -13.36 -0.65
C ASP A 58 0.44 -12.28 0.44
N GLY A 59 1.55 -11.62 0.80
CA GLY A 59 1.59 -10.60 1.86
C GLY A 59 0.72 -9.36 1.60
N MET A 60 0.16 -9.22 0.39
CA MET A 60 -0.73 -8.10 0.05
C MET A 60 -2.00 -8.03 0.91
N ALA A 61 -2.55 -9.17 1.35
CA ALA A 61 -3.78 -9.16 2.14
C ALA A 61 -3.61 -8.50 3.52
N GLU A 62 -2.42 -8.63 4.12
CA GLU A 62 -2.08 -7.91 5.35
C GLU A 62 -1.93 -6.42 5.09
N LEU A 63 -1.21 -6.05 4.02
CA LEU A 63 -0.95 -4.65 3.67
C LEU A 63 -2.24 -3.90 3.31
N VAL A 64 -3.15 -4.53 2.57
CA VAL A 64 -4.47 -3.97 2.25
C VAL A 64 -5.25 -3.66 3.52
N ARG A 65 -5.33 -4.59 4.48
CA ARG A 65 -6.02 -4.35 5.75
C ARG A 65 -5.43 -3.20 6.54
N LYS A 66 -4.09 -3.07 6.56
CA LYS A 66 -3.42 -1.93 7.22
C LYS A 66 -3.79 -0.59 6.58
N ILE A 67 -3.97 -0.56 5.26
CA ILE A 67 -4.39 0.65 4.55
C ILE A 67 -5.86 0.95 4.81
N GLU A 68 -6.73 -0.06 4.85
CA GLU A 68 -8.17 0.11 5.13
C GLU A 68 -8.46 0.70 6.52
N VAL A 69 -7.65 0.36 7.52
CA VAL A 69 -7.82 0.87 8.89
C VAL A 69 -7.07 2.18 9.15
N ALA A 70 -6.22 2.62 8.23
CA ALA A 70 -5.42 3.83 8.40
C ALA A 70 -6.18 5.07 7.93
N ASP A 71 -6.17 6.14 8.74
CA ASP A 71 -6.74 7.43 8.34
C ASP A 71 -5.95 8.08 7.18
N ALA A 72 -4.65 7.79 7.09
CA ALA A 72 -3.77 8.26 6.04
C ALA A 72 -2.57 7.32 5.86
N PHE A 73 -1.99 7.32 4.66
CA PHE A 73 -0.76 6.60 4.37
C PHE A 73 0.17 7.43 3.49
N ILE A 74 1.48 7.20 3.64
CA ILE A 74 2.51 7.87 2.85
C ILE A 74 3.24 6.82 2.01
N LEU A 75 3.27 7.07 0.71
CA LEU A 75 3.93 6.23 -0.28
C LEU A 75 5.36 6.72 -0.54
N ALA A 76 6.35 5.97 -0.03
CA ALA A 76 7.77 6.31 -0.18
C ALA A 76 8.54 5.23 -0.96
N SER A 77 9.11 5.62 -2.09
CA SER A 77 10.06 4.81 -2.87
C SER A 77 11.24 5.67 -3.28
N PRO A 78 12.47 5.12 -3.32
CA PRO A 78 13.54 5.79 -4.05
C PRO A 78 13.25 5.76 -5.55
N THR A 79 13.82 6.74 -6.26
CA THR A 79 13.84 6.73 -7.72
C THR A 79 14.84 5.69 -8.21
N ASN A 80 14.36 4.73 -8.98
CA ASN A 80 15.14 3.71 -9.67
C ASN A 80 14.82 3.80 -11.17
N PHE A 81 15.83 4.13 -11.98
CA PHE A 81 15.69 4.29 -13.43
C PHE A 81 14.53 5.24 -13.81
N SER A 82 14.55 6.45 -13.25
CA SER A 82 13.53 7.49 -13.45
C SER A 82 12.09 7.09 -13.06
N SER A 83 11.92 6.10 -12.18
CA SER A 83 10.61 5.62 -11.74
C SER A 83 10.68 5.01 -10.34
N ALA A 84 9.56 4.51 -9.80
CA ALA A 84 9.56 3.76 -8.54
C ALA A 84 10.27 2.39 -8.70
N THR A 85 10.73 1.80 -7.60
CA THR A 85 11.39 0.48 -7.64
C THR A 85 10.44 -0.63 -8.13
N ALA A 86 10.99 -1.73 -8.67
CA ALA A 86 10.19 -2.86 -9.12
C ALA A 86 9.30 -3.44 -8.00
N LEU A 87 9.81 -3.52 -6.77
CA LEU A 87 9.04 -3.97 -5.60
C LEU A 87 7.88 -3.01 -5.31
N PHE A 88 8.13 -1.70 -5.34
CA PHE A 88 7.09 -0.70 -5.13
C PHE A 88 6.00 -0.76 -6.21
N LYS A 89 6.40 -1.00 -7.47
CA LYS A 89 5.44 -1.22 -8.58
C LYS A 89 4.59 -2.48 -8.38
N ARG A 90 5.16 -3.58 -7.86
CA ARG A 90 4.38 -4.79 -7.53
C ARG A 90 3.34 -4.52 -6.45
N PHE A 91 3.68 -3.70 -5.47
CA PHE A 91 2.76 -3.27 -4.43
C PHE A 91 1.63 -2.39 -5.00
N ILE A 92 1.94 -1.36 -5.79
CA ILE A 92 0.94 -0.36 -6.20
C ILE A 92 0.04 -0.77 -7.39
N ILE A 93 0.36 -1.85 -8.10
CA ILE A 93 -0.47 -2.33 -9.23
C ILE A 93 -1.89 -2.69 -8.75
N PHE A 94 -2.82 -3.08 -9.65
CA PHE A 94 -4.26 -3.37 -9.48
C PHE A 94 -4.78 -3.93 -8.13
N ARG A 95 -3.92 -4.50 -7.28
CA ARG A 95 -4.22 -4.96 -5.91
C ARG A 95 -4.40 -3.83 -4.88
N ILE A 96 -3.79 -2.65 -5.07
CA ILE A 96 -3.98 -1.47 -4.19
C ILE A 96 -4.99 -0.48 -4.75
N GLU A 97 -5.20 -0.45 -6.07
CA GLU A 97 -6.20 0.40 -6.72
C GLU A 97 -7.62 0.15 -6.18
N GLN A 98 -7.95 -1.10 -5.82
CA GLN A 98 -9.21 -1.44 -5.17
C GLN A 98 -9.40 -0.72 -3.82
N VAL A 99 -8.32 -0.54 -3.05
CA VAL A 99 -8.37 0.18 -1.77
C VAL A 99 -8.54 1.68 -2.01
N LEU A 100 -7.86 2.23 -3.02
CA LEU A 100 -7.99 3.64 -3.39
C LEU A 100 -9.39 3.96 -3.94
N GLN A 101 -9.99 3.06 -4.71
CA GLN A 101 -11.37 3.24 -5.21
C GLN A 101 -12.40 3.24 -4.07
N VAL A 102 -12.23 2.35 -3.09
CA VAL A 102 -13.08 2.32 -1.89
C VAL A 102 -12.85 3.58 -1.03
N ALA A 103 -11.61 3.99 -0.80
CA ALA A 103 -11.26 5.13 0.04
C ALA A 103 -11.65 6.50 -0.55
N LEU A 104 -11.66 6.62 -1.88
CA LEU A 104 -12.02 7.87 -2.57
C LEU A 104 -13.53 7.99 -2.84
N GLY A 105 -14.32 6.99 -2.45
CA GLY A 105 -15.73 6.89 -2.76
C GLY A 105 -15.93 6.61 -4.26
N ASP A 106 -16.43 5.43 -4.59
CA ASP A 106 -17.02 5.24 -5.90
C ASP A 106 -18.20 6.22 -6.00
N GLY A 107 -18.10 7.25 -6.83
CA GLY A 107 -19.22 8.11 -7.21
C GLY A 107 -20.24 7.34 -8.07
N LYS A 108 -20.69 6.18 -7.59
CA LYS A 108 -21.63 5.25 -8.23
C LYS A 108 -22.87 4.99 -7.36
N ASP A 109 -23.10 5.82 -6.35
CA ASP A 109 -24.42 5.94 -5.72
C ASP A 109 -25.26 6.99 -6.47
N GLU A 110 -25.54 6.74 -7.76
CA GLU A 110 -26.62 7.37 -8.56
C GLU A 110 -27.08 6.42 -9.69
#